data_AF-A0A9E5QT69-F1
#
_entry.id   AF-A0A9E5QT69-F1
#
_cell.length_a   1.000
_cell.length_b   1.000
_cell.length_c   1.000
_cell.angle_alpha   90.00
_cell.angle_beta   90.00
_cell.angle_gamma   90.00
#
_symmetry.space_group_name_H-M   'P 1'
#
loop_
_entity.id
_entity.type
_entity.pdbx_description
1 polymer ?
#
loop_
_entity_poly.entity_id
_entity_poly.type
_entity_poly.pdbx_seq_one_letter_code
_entity_poly.pdbx_strand_id
1 'polypeptide(L)'
;MATLIYSTDGALMDIQQEGPDRAVIGNQEVPYITGSQLRQYAATVYSESSFMGLVRQIAPADPLGEMMRETFAITLTMYNYAMAKGAAFQRAGRRYGLNELLTDSNYTKGITSPAHHEYFTPNVGDETRRRFATLAVIKLFTRQTHDVQEVIQRLAGAQYWDGNDLFRLFQAHFRAKNGFELSDPAHGMIYQGVTVVPGVQSISTCPAQNPNVAQKRQFTYRSTMTCGGTIFFRIHEQAAAQGITW
;
A
#
# COMPACT_ATOMS: atom_id res chain seq x y z
N MET A 1 -21.44 15.48 9.51
CA MET A 1 -20.57 14.29 9.74
C MET A 1 -21.47 13.07 9.80
N ALA A 2 -20.92 11.86 9.69
CA ALA A 2 -21.73 10.64 9.69
C ALA A 2 -21.01 9.51 10.44
N THR A 3 -21.80 8.66 11.11
CA THR A 3 -21.30 7.39 11.63
C THR A 3 -21.39 6.34 10.52
N LEU A 4 -20.26 5.73 10.20
CA LEU A 4 -20.14 4.68 9.18
C LEU A 4 -20.22 3.32 9.86
N ILE A 5 -21.20 2.50 9.47
CA ILE A 5 -21.42 1.17 10.06
C ILE A 5 -20.98 0.12 9.05
N TYR A 6 -20.00 -0.68 9.44
CA TYR A 6 -19.43 -1.76 8.63
C TYR A 6 -19.83 -3.12 9.18
N SER A 7 -20.05 -4.07 8.27
CA SER A 7 -20.12 -5.50 8.58
C SER A 7 -18.73 -6.05 8.88
N THR A 8 -18.69 -7.29 9.41
CA THR A 8 -17.44 -7.97 9.76
C THR A 8 -16.58 -8.35 8.55
N ASP A 9 -17.16 -8.39 7.35
CA ASP A 9 -16.44 -8.57 6.08
C ASP A 9 -15.94 -7.25 5.47
N GLY A 10 -16.19 -6.12 6.13
CA GLY A 10 -15.75 -4.79 5.68
C GLY A 10 -16.70 -4.09 4.70
N ALA A 11 -17.90 -4.62 4.45
CA ALA A 11 -18.91 -3.91 3.64
C ALA A 11 -19.54 -2.76 4.43
N LEU A 12 -19.83 -1.64 3.77
CA LEU A 12 -20.56 -0.52 4.37
C LEU A 12 -22.06 -0.86 4.40
N MET A 13 -22.60 -1.03 5.60
CA MET A 13 -23.98 -1.46 5.83
C MET A 13 -24.94 -0.28 5.99
N ASP A 14 -24.50 0.77 6.69
CA ASP A 14 -25.34 1.94 6.97
C ASP A 14 -24.47 3.20 7.13
N ILE A 15 -25.08 4.34 6.83
CA ILE A 15 -24.51 5.68 7.03
C ILE A 15 -25.52 6.47 7.85
N GLN A 16 -25.27 6.59 9.15
CA GLN A 16 -26.09 7.43 10.01
C GLN A 16 -25.70 8.88 9.81
N GLN A 17 -26.47 9.55 8.95
CA GLN A 17 -26.34 10.98 8.68
C GLN A 17 -26.54 11.78 9.97
N GLU A 18 -25.84 12.90 10.09
CA GLU A 18 -25.89 13.80 11.26
C GLU A 18 -25.33 13.22 12.58
N GLY A 19 -24.70 12.04 12.52
CA GLY A 19 -23.97 11.44 13.64
C GLY A 19 -22.52 11.94 13.81
N PRO A 20 -21.82 11.50 14.88
CA PRO A 20 -20.39 11.76 15.05
C PRO A 20 -19.57 11.10 13.94
N ASP A 21 -18.41 11.69 13.59
CA ASP A 21 -17.48 11.15 12.60
C ASP A 21 -16.71 9.94 13.16
N ARG A 22 -17.33 8.77 13.13
CA ARG A 22 -16.73 7.51 13.62
C ARG A 22 -17.06 6.34 12.70
N ALA A 23 -16.23 5.31 12.76
CA ALA A 23 -16.48 4.03 12.13
C ALA A 23 -16.83 2.98 13.19
N VAL A 24 -17.82 2.14 12.90
CA VAL A 24 -18.30 1.07 13.78
C VAL A 24 -18.25 -0.25 13.02
N ILE A 25 -17.72 -1.30 13.66
CA ILE A 25 -17.75 -2.68 13.17
C ILE A 25 -18.26 -3.59 14.29
N GLY A 26 -19.26 -4.43 14.02
CA GLY A 26 -19.78 -5.37 15.02
C GLY A 26 -20.21 -4.69 16.34
N ASN A 27 -20.83 -3.51 16.26
CA ASN A 27 -21.20 -2.65 17.40
C ASN A 27 -20.03 -2.07 18.22
N GLN A 28 -18.80 -2.13 17.72
CA GLN A 28 -17.62 -1.53 18.35
C GLN A 28 -17.06 -0.40 17.49
N GLU A 29 -16.70 0.72 18.12
CA GLU A 29 -16.02 1.82 17.45
C GLU A 29 -14.58 1.42 17.09
N VAL A 30 -14.17 1.72 15.86
CA VAL A 30 -12.77 1.50 15.42
C VAL A 30 -11.90 2.56 16.09
N PRO A 31 -10.91 2.17 16.90
CA PRO A 31 -10.20 3.14 17.72
C PRO A 31 -9.16 3.93 16.91
N TYR A 32 -8.85 5.15 17.37
CA TYR A 32 -7.78 6.01 16.84
C TYR A 32 -7.93 6.49 15.38
N ILE A 33 -9.10 6.30 14.77
CA ILE A 33 -9.40 6.78 13.42
C ILE A 33 -10.87 7.24 13.33
N THR A 34 -11.11 8.38 12.69
CA THR A 34 -12.49 8.83 12.43
C THR A 34 -13.12 8.09 11.26
N GLY A 35 -14.45 8.17 11.11
CA GLY A 35 -15.15 7.56 9.97
C GLY A 35 -14.63 8.08 8.63
N SER A 36 -14.46 9.39 8.50
CA SER A 36 -13.98 10.06 7.30
C SER A 36 -12.53 9.70 6.98
N GLN A 37 -11.66 9.64 7.98
CA GLN A 37 -10.28 9.19 7.82
C GLN A 37 -10.19 7.74 7.36
N LEU A 38 -10.99 6.84 7.97
CA LEU A 38 -11.03 5.43 7.59
C LEU A 38 -11.45 5.27 6.15
N ARG A 39 -12.52 5.97 5.75
CA ARG A 39 -13.05 5.93 4.39
C ARG A 39 -12.01 6.41 3.37
N GLN A 40 -11.28 7.49 3.67
CA GLN A 40 -10.25 8.04 2.79
C GLN A 40 -9.01 7.12 2.70
N TYR A 41 -8.61 6.51 3.82
CA TYR A 41 -7.52 5.54 3.83
C TYR A 41 -7.88 4.32 2.96
N ALA A 42 -9.06 3.75 3.19
CA ALA A 42 -9.54 2.59 2.44
C ALA A 42 -9.71 2.91 0.94
N ALA A 43 -10.17 4.12 0.58
CA ALA A 43 -10.24 4.55 -0.82
C ALA A 43 -8.85 4.63 -1.48
N THR A 44 -7.84 5.11 -0.74
CA THR A 44 -6.45 5.13 -1.22
C THR A 44 -5.94 3.70 -1.43
N VAL A 45 -6.13 2.81 -0.46
CA VAL A 45 -5.74 1.40 -0.56
C VAL A 45 -6.44 0.72 -1.74
N TYR A 46 -7.75 0.93 -1.90
CA TYR A 46 -8.52 0.42 -3.04
C TYR A 46 -7.92 0.86 -4.37
N SER A 47 -7.56 2.14 -4.50
CA SER A 47 -7.00 2.70 -5.73
C SER A 47 -5.59 2.20 -6.06
N GLU A 48 -4.80 1.88 -5.04
CA GLU A 48 -3.42 1.42 -5.17
C GLU A 48 -3.33 -0.11 -5.32
N SER A 49 -4.32 -0.85 -4.81
CA SER A 49 -4.39 -2.31 -4.90
C SER A 49 -4.82 -2.80 -6.29
N SER A 50 -4.36 -3.99 -6.64
CA SER A 50 -4.65 -4.62 -7.91
C SER A 50 -6.13 -4.99 -8.02
N PHE A 51 -6.68 -4.93 -9.23
CA PHE A 51 -8.06 -5.37 -9.50
C PHE A 51 -8.15 -6.90 -9.56
N MET A 52 -9.30 -7.49 -9.23
CA MET A 52 -9.46 -8.96 -9.11
C MET A 52 -9.04 -9.73 -10.37
N GLY A 53 -9.30 -9.20 -11.55
CA GLY A 53 -8.91 -9.84 -12.82
C GLY A 53 -7.41 -10.07 -12.92
N LEU A 54 -6.59 -9.13 -12.42
CA LEU A 54 -5.14 -9.24 -12.38
C LEU A 54 -4.70 -10.26 -11.32
N VAL A 55 -5.23 -10.16 -10.10
CA VAL A 55 -4.89 -11.07 -9.00
C VAL A 55 -5.17 -12.53 -9.38
N ARG A 56 -6.28 -12.80 -10.08
CA ARG A 56 -6.63 -14.13 -10.59
C ARG A 56 -5.63 -14.69 -11.61
N GLN A 57 -5.01 -13.84 -12.41
CA GLN A 57 -3.99 -14.29 -13.37
C GLN A 57 -2.65 -14.56 -12.69
N ILE A 58 -2.29 -13.76 -11.69
CA ILE A 58 -1.02 -13.90 -10.95
C ILE A 58 -1.09 -15.09 -9.98
N ALA A 59 -2.20 -15.24 -9.26
CA ALA A 59 -2.38 -16.21 -8.20
C ALA A 59 -3.70 -16.97 -8.35
N PRO A 60 -3.84 -17.83 -9.37
CA PRO A 60 -5.09 -18.53 -9.67
C PRO A 60 -5.55 -19.49 -8.56
N ALA A 61 -4.62 -19.98 -7.73
CA ALA A 61 -4.92 -20.93 -6.67
C ALA A 61 -5.62 -20.29 -5.45
N ASP A 62 -5.30 -19.02 -5.13
CA ASP A 62 -5.92 -18.27 -4.03
C ASP A 62 -5.94 -16.76 -4.31
N PRO A 63 -6.78 -16.31 -5.26
CA PRO A 63 -6.83 -14.90 -5.63
C PRO A 63 -7.43 -14.01 -4.55
N LEU A 64 -8.36 -14.53 -3.73
CA LEU A 64 -8.97 -13.76 -2.66
C LEU A 64 -7.99 -13.55 -1.50
N GLY A 65 -7.26 -14.59 -1.10
CA GLY A 65 -6.22 -14.48 -0.09
C GLY A 65 -5.10 -13.53 -0.52
N GLU A 66 -4.66 -13.59 -1.78
CA GLU A 66 -3.64 -12.67 -2.30
C GLU A 66 -4.11 -11.21 -2.34
N MET A 67 -5.36 -10.95 -2.75
CA MET A 67 -5.92 -9.60 -2.69
C MET A 67 -6.02 -9.09 -1.25
N MET A 68 -6.47 -9.92 -0.32
CA MET A 68 -6.55 -9.56 1.10
C MET A 68 -5.15 -9.26 1.67
N ARG A 69 -4.15 -10.05 1.30
CA ARG A 69 -2.74 -9.81 1.71
C ARG A 69 -2.22 -8.52 1.11
N GLU A 70 -2.50 -8.23 -0.15
CA GLU A 70 -2.08 -7.00 -0.83
C GLU A 70 -2.71 -5.75 -0.21
N THR A 71 -4.02 -5.71 0.00
CA THR A 71 -4.68 -4.55 0.61
C THR A 71 -4.17 -4.29 2.03
N PHE A 72 -3.96 -5.36 2.81
CA PHE A 72 -3.36 -5.23 4.14
C PHE A 72 -1.89 -4.78 4.07
N ALA A 73 -1.13 -5.31 3.11
CA ALA A 73 0.27 -4.94 2.93
C ALA A 73 0.43 -3.46 2.56
N ILE A 74 -0.39 -2.94 1.63
CA ILE A 74 -0.44 -1.51 1.28
C ILE A 74 -0.82 -0.68 2.50
N THR A 75 -1.87 -1.10 3.22
CA THR A 75 -2.33 -0.40 4.43
C THR A 75 -1.22 -0.26 5.47
N LEU A 76 -0.53 -1.36 5.80
CA LEU A 76 0.56 -1.33 6.77
C LEU A 76 1.77 -0.54 6.26
N THR A 77 2.07 -0.62 4.96
CA THR A 77 3.17 0.10 4.32
C THR A 77 2.95 1.62 4.38
N MET A 78 1.73 2.08 4.09
CA MET A 78 1.32 3.47 4.26
C MET A 78 1.49 3.94 5.71
N TYR A 79 1.13 3.10 6.68
CA TYR A 79 1.28 3.42 8.11
C TYR A 79 2.76 3.54 8.50
N ASN A 80 3.59 2.59 8.07
CA ASN A 80 5.04 2.60 8.31
C ASN A 80 5.69 3.86 7.74
N TYR A 81 5.29 4.25 6.52
CA TYR A 81 5.74 5.50 5.91
C TYR A 81 5.38 6.72 6.75
N ALA A 82 4.11 6.85 7.16
CA ALA A 82 3.68 8.00 7.96
C ALA A 82 4.40 8.07 9.30
N MET A 83 4.57 6.93 9.98
CA MET A 83 5.28 6.87 11.26
C MET A 83 6.70 7.39 11.14
N ALA A 84 7.37 7.06 10.05
CA ALA A 84 8.79 7.26 9.99
C ALA A 84 9.19 8.53 9.22
N LYS A 85 8.35 9.00 8.29
CA LYS A 85 8.32 10.40 7.87
C LYS A 85 7.98 11.33 9.03
N GLY A 86 7.03 10.94 9.89
CA GLY A 86 6.71 11.62 11.15
C GLY A 86 7.92 11.75 12.07
N ALA A 87 8.65 10.66 12.30
CA ALA A 87 9.87 10.67 13.10
C ALA A 87 11.00 11.52 12.48
N ALA A 88 11.09 11.60 11.15
CA ALA A 88 12.01 12.51 10.46
C ALA A 88 11.59 13.98 10.62
N PHE A 89 10.31 14.29 10.46
CA PHE A 89 9.77 15.63 10.56
C PHE A 89 9.86 16.18 11.98
N GLN A 90 9.62 15.34 12.99
CA GLN A 90 9.74 15.73 14.40
C GLN A 90 11.16 16.22 14.73
N ARG A 91 12.20 15.57 14.17
CA ARG A 91 13.60 16.01 14.31
C ARG A 91 13.87 17.38 13.68
N ALA A 92 13.03 17.79 12.73
CA ALA A 92 13.08 19.09 12.06
C ALA A 92 12.04 20.09 12.58
N GLY A 93 11.37 19.82 13.72
CA GLY A 93 10.35 20.71 14.30
C GLY A 93 9.04 20.78 13.49
N ARG A 94 8.78 19.80 12.61
CA ARG A 94 7.57 19.70 11.78
C ARG A 94 6.71 18.52 12.23
N ARG A 95 5.44 18.48 11.82
CA ARG A 95 4.51 17.37 12.08
C ARG A 95 4.13 16.69 10.77
N TYR A 96 4.04 15.36 10.81
CA TYR A 96 3.47 14.54 9.76
C TYR A 96 2.79 13.33 10.42
N GLY A 97 1.52 13.10 10.12
CA GLY A 97 0.72 12.01 10.66
C GLY A 97 -0.38 11.59 9.69
N LEU A 98 -1.45 11.02 10.22
CA LEU A 98 -2.52 10.43 9.41
C LEU A 98 -3.21 11.46 8.49
N ASN A 99 -3.46 12.69 8.95
CA ASN A 99 -4.12 13.70 8.12
C ASN A 99 -3.25 14.11 6.92
N GLU A 100 -1.95 14.29 7.16
CA GLU A 100 -1.00 14.61 6.11
C GLU A 100 -0.87 13.43 5.13
N LEU A 101 -0.77 12.19 5.63
CA LEU A 101 -0.73 10.98 4.79
C LEU A 101 -1.92 10.90 3.84
N LEU A 102 -3.14 11.12 4.34
CA LEU A 102 -4.38 10.95 3.59
C LEU A 102 -4.62 12.03 2.51
N THR A 103 -3.75 13.04 2.46
CA THR A 103 -3.79 14.14 1.48
C THR A 103 -2.48 14.28 0.69
N ASP A 104 -1.48 13.42 0.95
CA ASP A 104 -0.15 13.49 0.33
C ASP A 104 -0.13 12.86 -1.07
N SER A 105 -0.59 13.62 -2.06
CA SER A 105 -0.61 13.20 -3.47
C SER A 105 0.78 12.97 -4.07
N ASN A 106 1.85 13.47 -3.43
CA ASN A 106 3.23 13.18 -3.85
C ASN A 106 3.66 11.76 -3.44
N TYR A 107 3.04 11.20 -2.40
CA TYR A 107 3.32 9.85 -1.91
C TYR A 107 2.37 8.81 -2.52
N THR A 108 1.05 9.06 -2.49
CA THR A 108 0.04 8.18 -3.07
C THR A 108 -0.63 8.85 -4.26
N LYS A 109 -0.22 8.45 -5.46
CA LYS A 109 -0.83 8.95 -6.71
C LYS A 109 -2.29 8.54 -6.85
N GLY A 110 -2.68 7.46 -6.15
CA GLY A 110 -4.03 6.94 -6.10
C GLY A 110 -5.08 7.96 -5.64
N ILE A 111 -4.75 8.91 -4.77
CA ILE A 111 -5.71 9.91 -4.23
C ILE A 111 -6.42 10.70 -5.35
N THR A 112 -5.72 10.99 -6.45
CA THR A 112 -6.26 11.74 -7.60
C THR A 112 -6.80 10.85 -8.72
N SER A 113 -6.84 9.53 -8.52
CA SER A 113 -7.21 8.57 -9.57
C SER A 113 -8.72 8.38 -9.69
N PRO A 114 -9.24 8.00 -10.88
CA PRO A 114 -10.63 7.58 -11.03
C PRO A 114 -11.01 6.42 -10.11
N ALA A 115 -10.10 5.46 -9.90
CA ALA A 115 -10.31 4.32 -9.00
C ALA A 115 -10.57 4.78 -7.55
N HIS A 116 -9.92 5.83 -7.09
CA HIS A 116 -10.19 6.39 -5.77
C HIS A 116 -11.65 6.90 -5.67
N HIS A 117 -12.18 7.53 -6.71
CA HIS A 117 -13.58 7.97 -6.74
C HIS A 117 -14.58 6.80 -6.85
N GLU A 118 -14.23 5.71 -7.54
CA GLU A 118 -15.06 4.50 -7.61
C GLU A 118 -15.36 3.94 -6.22
N TYR A 119 -14.40 3.99 -5.29
CA TYR A 119 -14.59 3.49 -3.93
C TYR A 119 -15.82 4.10 -3.25
N PHE A 120 -16.09 5.39 -3.48
CA PHE A 120 -17.20 6.12 -2.87
C PHE A 120 -18.56 5.88 -3.56
N THR A 121 -18.56 5.29 -4.75
CA THR A 121 -19.76 5.10 -5.56
C THR A 121 -20.33 3.69 -5.36
N PRO A 122 -21.54 3.55 -4.80
CA PRO A 122 -22.19 2.24 -4.63
C PRO A 122 -22.34 1.51 -5.97
N ASN A 123 -22.17 0.19 -5.96
CA ASN A 123 -22.34 -0.69 -7.13
C ASN A 123 -21.44 -0.40 -8.34
N VAL A 124 -20.38 0.40 -8.17
CA VAL A 124 -19.36 0.66 -9.20
C VAL A 124 -18.04 0.02 -8.79
N GLY A 125 -17.26 -0.52 -9.73
CA GLY A 125 -15.93 -1.07 -9.47
C GLY A 125 -15.95 -2.45 -8.79
N ASP A 126 -14.82 -2.78 -8.14
CA ASP A 126 -14.58 -4.10 -7.54
C ASP A 126 -15.00 -4.14 -6.07
N GLU A 127 -16.21 -4.65 -5.81
CA GLU A 127 -16.77 -4.72 -4.46
C GLU A 127 -15.92 -5.57 -3.50
N THR A 128 -15.27 -6.63 -3.99
CA THR A 128 -14.41 -7.46 -3.14
C THR A 128 -13.17 -6.69 -2.72
N ARG A 129 -12.54 -5.98 -3.65
CA ARG A 129 -11.41 -5.08 -3.37
C ARG A 129 -11.80 -3.97 -2.40
N ARG A 130 -13.00 -3.39 -2.54
CA ARG A 130 -13.54 -2.36 -1.63
C ARG A 130 -13.65 -2.89 -0.19
N ARG A 131 -14.21 -4.09 -0.02
CA ARG A 131 -14.34 -4.75 1.28
C ARG A 131 -12.97 -5.04 1.90
N PHE A 132 -12.05 -5.63 1.14
CA PHE A 132 -10.71 -5.93 1.64
C PHE A 132 -9.88 -4.68 1.95
N ALA A 133 -10.01 -3.59 1.19
CA ALA A 133 -9.37 -2.33 1.51
C ALA A 133 -9.90 -1.73 2.83
N THR A 134 -11.22 -1.75 3.02
CA THR A 134 -11.87 -1.31 4.27
C THR A 134 -11.42 -2.16 5.46
N LEU A 135 -11.51 -3.48 5.31
CA LEU A 135 -11.17 -4.43 6.35
C LEU A 135 -9.69 -4.35 6.75
N ALA A 136 -8.79 -4.12 5.78
CA ALA A 136 -7.38 -3.92 6.05
C ALA A 136 -7.13 -2.73 6.99
N VAL A 137 -7.77 -1.59 6.76
CA VAL A 137 -7.67 -0.40 7.63
C VAL A 137 -8.25 -0.71 9.01
N ILE A 138 -9.44 -1.33 9.08
CA ILE A 138 -10.05 -1.73 10.36
C ILE A 138 -9.10 -2.65 11.14
N LYS A 139 -8.51 -3.66 10.50
CA LYS A 139 -7.57 -4.61 11.12
C LYS A 139 -6.33 -3.91 11.69
N LEU A 140 -5.78 -2.94 10.96
CA LEU A 140 -4.64 -2.14 11.43
C LEU A 140 -4.97 -1.44 12.76
N PHE A 141 -6.11 -0.75 12.81
CA PHE A 141 -6.48 0.09 13.97
C PHE A 141 -7.05 -0.70 15.15
N THR A 142 -7.77 -1.80 14.89
CA THR A 142 -8.26 -2.73 15.92
C THR A 142 -7.20 -3.74 16.39
N ARG A 143 -6.07 -3.84 15.69
CA ARG A 143 -4.99 -4.83 15.89
C ARG A 143 -5.43 -6.29 15.69
N GLN A 144 -6.58 -6.54 15.08
CA GLN A 144 -7.07 -7.87 14.74
C GLN A 144 -6.32 -8.46 13.53
N THR A 145 -5.09 -8.90 13.77
CA THR A 145 -4.11 -9.21 12.72
C THR A 145 -3.69 -10.68 12.64
N HIS A 146 -4.43 -11.58 13.30
CA HIS A 146 -4.06 -13.00 13.41
C HIS A 146 -3.90 -13.70 12.05
N ASP A 147 -4.77 -13.37 11.09
CA ASP A 147 -4.83 -13.93 9.74
C ASP A 147 -3.85 -13.29 8.74
N VAL A 148 -3.19 -12.20 9.16
CA VAL A 148 -2.23 -11.45 8.33
C VAL A 148 -0.85 -11.30 8.99
N GLN A 149 -0.57 -12.10 10.03
CA GLN A 149 0.73 -12.08 10.72
C GLN A 149 1.91 -12.34 9.80
N GLU A 150 1.75 -13.26 8.85
CA GLU A 150 2.77 -13.55 7.84
C GLU A 150 3.10 -12.29 7.02
N VAL A 151 2.10 -11.49 6.65
CA VAL A 151 2.29 -10.24 5.90
C VAL A 151 3.09 -9.23 6.73
N ILE A 152 2.76 -9.08 8.03
CA ILE A 152 3.48 -8.18 8.94
C ILE A 152 4.96 -8.57 9.01
N GLN A 153 5.25 -9.86 9.17
CA GLN A 153 6.61 -10.38 9.26
C GLN A 153 7.38 -10.19 7.95
N ARG A 154 6.79 -10.56 6.81
CA ARG A 154 7.44 -10.51 5.50
C ARG A 154 7.65 -9.10 4.97
N LEU A 155 6.72 -8.17 5.26
CA LEU A 155 6.92 -6.78 4.86
C LEU A 155 8.19 -6.20 5.46
N ALA A 156 8.65 -6.69 6.62
CA ALA A 156 9.91 -6.31 7.23
C ALA A 156 10.08 -4.77 7.35
N GLY A 157 9.00 -4.08 7.71
CA GLY A 157 8.97 -2.63 7.83
C GLY A 157 9.02 -1.88 6.50
N ALA A 158 8.51 -2.48 5.42
CA ALA A 158 8.30 -1.82 4.12
C ALA A 158 7.53 -0.51 4.25
N GLN A 159 7.83 0.39 3.32
CA GLN A 159 7.61 1.83 3.43
C GLN A 159 7.10 2.41 2.11
N TYR A 160 7.24 1.62 1.06
CA TYR A 160 6.91 1.98 -0.29
C TYR A 160 6.43 0.71 -1.00
N TRP A 161 5.62 0.91 -2.01
CA TRP A 161 5.14 -0.13 -2.90
C TRP A 161 5.12 0.41 -4.32
N ASP A 162 5.11 -0.51 -5.29
CA ASP A 162 4.76 -0.24 -6.67
C ASP A 162 4.11 -1.48 -7.27
N GLY A 163 3.14 -1.27 -8.16
CA GLY A 163 2.58 -2.32 -9.00
C GLY A 163 3.06 -2.18 -10.44
N ASN A 164 2.09 -2.13 -11.35
CA ASN A 164 2.26 -2.07 -12.80
C ASN A 164 3.38 -1.13 -13.31
N ASP A 165 3.43 0.11 -12.83
CA ASP A 165 4.35 1.14 -13.37
C ASP A 165 5.82 0.74 -13.26
N LEU A 166 6.23 0.15 -12.13
CA LEU A 166 7.60 -0.31 -11.94
C LEU A 166 7.95 -1.43 -12.92
N PHE A 167 7.03 -2.36 -13.18
CA PHE A 167 7.27 -3.47 -14.08
C PHE A 167 7.28 -3.06 -15.56
N ARG A 168 6.44 -2.09 -15.97
CA ARG A 168 6.46 -1.61 -17.37
C ARG A 168 7.66 -0.72 -17.66
N LEU A 169 8.02 0.14 -16.70
CA LEU A 169 9.00 1.20 -16.91
C LEU A 169 10.28 1.01 -16.11
N PHE A 170 10.62 -0.23 -15.73
CA PHE A 170 11.66 -0.51 -14.72
C PHE A 170 12.91 0.36 -14.85
N GLN A 171 13.64 0.29 -15.96
CA GLN A 171 14.87 1.08 -16.18
C GLN A 171 14.63 2.61 -16.15
N ALA A 172 13.45 3.07 -16.55
CA ALA A 172 13.08 4.49 -16.52
C ALA A 172 12.54 4.95 -15.16
N HIS A 173 12.14 4.01 -14.31
CA HIS A 173 11.51 4.26 -13.02
C HIS A 173 12.51 4.88 -12.04
N PHE A 174 12.08 5.91 -11.30
CA PHE A 174 12.93 6.66 -10.37
C PHE A 174 13.67 5.76 -9.38
N ARG A 175 12.98 4.72 -8.89
CA ARG A 175 13.57 3.79 -7.90
C ARG A 175 14.67 2.93 -8.49
N ALA A 176 14.52 2.45 -9.73
CA ALA A 176 15.57 1.72 -10.42
C ALA A 176 16.79 2.62 -10.72
N LYS A 177 16.56 3.87 -11.15
CA LYS A 177 17.64 4.85 -11.39
C LYS A 177 18.48 5.14 -10.14
N ASN A 178 17.89 5.05 -8.96
CA ASN A 178 18.57 5.23 -7.67
C ASN A 178 19.11 3.92 -7.07
N GLY A 179 18.97 2.79 -7.75
CA GLY A 179 19.44 1.49 -7.31
C GLY A 179 18.38 0.73 -6.53
N PHE A 180 17.99 -0.42 -7.06
CA PHE A 180 16.92 -1.28 -6.55
C PHE A 180 17.42 -2.71 -6.44
N GLU A 181 17.43 -3.25 -5.22
CA GLU A 181 17.81 -4.63 -4.92
C GLU A 181 16.57 -5.51 -4.74
N LEU A 182 16.56 -6.66 -5.41
CA LEU A 182 15.66 -7.75 -5.09
C LEU A 182 16.24 -8.57 -3.93
N SER A 183 15.54 -8.62 -2.79
CA SER A 183 15.92 -9.51 -1.69
C SER A 183 15.73 -10.99 -2.01
N ASP A 184 14.75 -11.28 -2.86
CA ASP A 184 14.49 -12.58 -3.48
C ASP A 184 14.31 -12.37 -4.99
N PRO A 185 15.05 -13.08 -5.86
CA PRO A 185 14.87 -13.01 -7.31
C PRO A 185 13.41 -13.24 -7.76
N ALA A 186 12.62 -14.04 -7.04
CA ALA A 186 11.22 -14.32 -7.36
C ALA A 186 10.33 -13.06 -7.30
N HIS A 187 10.71 -12.06 -6.51
CA HIS A 187 9.99 -10.78 -6.44
C HIS A 187 9.94 -10.06 -7.81
N GLY A 188 10.88 -10.37 -8.71
CA GLY A 188 10.97 -9.74 -10.02
C GLY A 188 10.04 -10.26 -11.10
N MET A 189 9.14 -11.21 -10.77
CA MET A 189 8.43 -12.04 -11.76
C MET A 189 6.90 -11.94 -11.71
N ILE A 190 6.32 -11.18 -10.78
CA ILE A 190 4.87 -11.20 -10.46
C ILE A 190 3.97 -11.10 -11.71
N TYR A 191 4.29 -10.19 -12.63
CA TYR A 191 3.45 -9.90 -13.79
C TYR A 191 3.85 -10.66 -15.06
N GLN A 192 4.90 -11.48 -15.01
CA GLN A 192 5.41 -12.14 -16.20
C GLN A 192 4.36 -13.11 -16.76
N GLY A 193 3.88 -12.85 -17.99
CA GLY A 193 2.87 -13.69 -18.65
C GLY A 193 1.42 -13.28 -18.37
N VAL A 194 1.18 -12.20 -17.62
CA VAL A 194 -0.16 -11.63 -17.42
C VAL A 194 -0.61 -10.91 -18.70
N THR A 195 -1.79 -11.24 -19.22
CA THR A 195 -2.29 -10.71 -20.51
C THR A 195 -2.96 -9.34 -20.38
N VAL A 196 -3.48 -9.01 -19.20
CA VAL A 196 -4.17 -7.72 -18.95
C VAL A 196 -3.21 -6.55 -18.70
N VAL A 197 -1.90 -6.79 -18.63
CA VAL A 197 -0.90 -5.76 -18.40
C VAL A 197 0.15 -5.76 -19.53
N PRO A 198 -0.07 -4.98 -20.61
CA PRO A 198 0.84 -4.97 -21.75
C PRO A 198 2.22 -4.39 -21.43
N GLY A 199 3.27 -5.03 -21.95
CA GLY A 199 4.65 -4.53 -21.87
C GLY A 199 5.33 -4.75 -20.52
N VAL A 200 4.82 -5.68 -19.71
CA VAL A 200 5.50 -6.13 -18.50
C VAL A 200 6.79 -6.85 -18.87
N GLN A 201 7.85 -6.56 -18.11
CA GLN A 201 9.14 -7.23 -18.17
C GLN A 201 9.49 -7.83 -16.81
N SER A 202 10.32 -8.88 -16.83
CA SER A 202 11.03 -9.32 -15.63
C SER A 202 11.98 -8.21 -15.19
N ILE A 203 12.02 -7.93 -13.89
CA ILE A 203 12.96 -6.97 -13.32
C ILE A 203 14.15 -7.70 -12.73
N SER A 204 15.35 -7.15 -12.93
CA SER A 204 16.57 -7.60 -12.28
C SER A 204 17.04 -6.56 -11.28
N THR A 205 17.77 -6.99 -10.25
CA THR A 205 18.50 -6.07 -9.38
C THR A 205 19.37 -5.13 -10.21
N CYS A 206 19.30 -3.83 -9.95
CA CYS A 206 20.09 -2.83 -10.66
C CYS A 206 20.80 -1.89 -9.68
N PRO A 207 22.11 -1.64 -9.85
CA PRO A 207 22.81 -0.64 -9.05
C PRO A 207 22.34 0.76 -9.43
N ALA A 208 22.56 1.71 -8.52
CA ALA A 208 22.26 3.11 -8.75
C ALA A 208 23.00 3.64 -9.99
N GLN A 209 22.26 4.31 -10.86
CA GLN A 209 22.78 4.94 -12.08
C GLN A 209 22.96 6.46 -11.90
N ASN A 210 22.26 7.06 -10.93
CA ASN A 210 22.42 8.47 -10.59
C ASN A 210 23.78 8.71 -9.89
N PRO A 211 24.70 9.52 -10.43
CA PRO A 211 26.05 9.70 -9.88
C PRO A 211 26.06 10.22 -8.43
N ASN A 212 25.09 11.06 -8.05
CA ASN A 212 24.97 11.58 -6.68
C ASN A 212 24.60 10.49 -5.66
N VAL A 213 23.95 9.43 -6.13
CA VAL A 213 23.55 8.26 -5.36
C VAL A 213 24.62 7.17 -5.46
N ALA A 214 25.06 6.86 -6.68
CA ALA A 214 25.97 5.80 -7.04
C ALA A 214 27.36 5.92 -6.40
N GLN A 215 27.87 7.14 -6.23
CA GLN A 215 29.17 7.37 -5.59
C GLN A 215 29.19 7.03 -4.09
N LYS A 216 28.01 7.01 -3.45
CA LYS A 216 27.89 6.74 -2.01
C LYS A 216 27.28 5.38 -1.73
N ARG A 217 26.41 4.88 -2.62
CA ARG A 217 25.70 3.61 -2.42
C ARG A 217 25.41 2.90 -3.74
N GLN A 218 25.50 1.57 -3.70
CA GLN A 218 25.09 0.71 -4.81
C GLN A 218 23.57 0.58 -4.90
N PHE A 219 22.87 0.45 -3.77
CA PHE A 219 21.41 0.31 -3.71
C PHE A 219 20.77 1.31 -2.75
N THR A 220 19.67 1.94 -3.17
CA THR A 220 18.86 2.80 -2.28
C THR A 220 17.66 2.06 -1.73
N TYR A 221 17.06 1.16 -2.52
CA TYR A 221 15.85 0.42 -2.17
C TYR A 221 16.10 -1.08 -2.18
N ARG A 222 15.39 -1.79 -1.31
CA ARG A 222 15.40 -3.25 -1.21
C ARG A 222 13.99 -3.79 -1.15
N SER A 223 13.64 -4.73 -2.04
CA SER A 223 12.36 -5.43 -1.97
C SER A 223 12.24 -6.26 -0.70
N THR A 224 11.04 -6.41 -0.18
CA THR A 224 10.78 -7.20 1.05
C THR A 224 9.73 -8.26 0.82
N MET A 225 8.73 -7.99 -0.02
CA MET A 225 7.63 -8.89 -0.29
C MET A 225 6.97 -8.56 -1.63
N THR A 226 6.29 -9.54 -2.20
CA THR A 226 5.36 -9.38 -3.30
C THR A 226 4.02 -10.05 -2.99
N CYS A 227 2.89 -9.41 -3.31
CA CYS A 227 1.56 -10.01 -3.23
C CYS A 227 0.52 -9.22 -4.05
N GLY A 228 -0.54 -9.89 -4.52
CA GLY A 228 -1.66 -9.31 -5.29
C GLY A 228 -1.32 -8.61 -6.61
N GLY A 229 -0.06 -8.45 -6.98
CA GLY A 229 0.38 -7.58 -8.10
C GLY A 229 1.30 -6.45 -7.66
N THR A 230 1.62 -6.36 -6.37
CA THR A 230 2.43 -5.28 -5.84
C THR A 230 3.75 -5.81 -5.29
N ILE A 231 4.84 -5.09 -5.57
CA ILE A 231 6.12 -5.28 -4.91
C ILE A 231 6.30 -4.21 -3.82
N PHE A 232 6.68 -4.66 -2.64
CA PHE A 232 6.91 -3.85 -1.46
C PHE A 232 8.39 -3.75 -1.17
N PHE A 233 8.83 -2.60 -0.67
CA PHE A 233 10.23 -2.35 -0.42
C PHE A 233 10.44 -1.31 0.68
N ARG A 234 11.67 -1.30 1.19
CA ARG A 234 12.17 -0.33 2.17
C ARG A 234 13.45 0.32 1.67
N ILE A 235 13.90 1.36 2.37
CA ILE A 235 15.26 1.88 2.21
C ILE A 235 16.23 0.75 2.54
N HIS A 236 17.18 0.49 1.63
CA HIS A 236 18.23 -0.50 1.80
C HIS A 236 19.10 -0.15 3.01
N GLU A 237 19.55 -1.13 3.79
CA GLU A 237 20.25 -0.90 5.06
C GLU A 237 21.53 -0.07 4.91
N GLN A 238 22.30 -0.29 3.83
CA GLN A 238 23.47 0.54 3.51
C GLN A 238 23.10 2.01 3.27
N ALA A 239 21.99 2.27 2.58
CA ALA A 239 21.52 3.64 2.33
C ALA A 239 21.07 4.30 3.65
N ALA A 240 20.36 3.54 4.49
CA ALA A 240 19.94 4.00 5.82
C ALA A 240 21.13 4.35 6.72
N ALA A 241 22.17 3.51 6.74
CA ALA A 241 23.41 3.75 7.50
C ALA A 241 24.16 5.02 7.05
N GLN A 242 23.95 5.45 5.79
CA GLN A 242 24.52 6.67 5.22
C GLN A 242 23.60 7.90 5.34
N GLY A 243 22.54 7.79 6.14
CA GLY A 243 21.64 8.90 6.44
C GLY A 243 20.50 9.12 5.44
N ILE A 244 20.27 8.20 4.49
CA ILE A 244 19.03 8.21 3.71
C ILE A 244 17.89 7.78 4.62
N THR A 245 16.91 8.66 4.75
CA THR A 245 15.68 8.38 5.47
C THR A 245 14.49 8.67 4.56
N TRP A 246 13.30 8.39 5.09
CA TRP A 246 11.95 8.50 4.53
C TRP A 246 11.69 9.68 3.58
#